data_AF-A0A942IFZ0-F1
#
_entry.id   AF-A0A942IFZ0-F1
#
_cell.length_a   1.000
_cell.length_b   1.000
_cell.length_c   1.000
_cell.angle_alpha   90.00
_cell.angle_beta   90.00
_cell.angle_gamma   90.00
#
_symmetry.space_group_name_H-M   'P 1'
#
loop_
_entity.id
_entity.type
_entity.pdbx_description
1 polymer ?
#
loop_
_entity_poly.entity_id
_entity_poly.type
_entity_poly.pdbx_seq_one_letter_code
_entity_poly.pdbx_strand_id
1 'polypeptide(L)'
;MAEKEFNLLHEPWILVMKHDGQTEEVSLLDVFRRAHLWRGLAGELRTQDVAILRLLLAVLHAVFARYDVSGDFKPVQSPREALDRWQSLWHRGDFPVELVRKYLMVFLDRFWLFHPTQPFYQVATIKEATEYTGAKLNGELSESSNKLRLFPKRTGAAKSQLSYAEAARWLIYVNAYDDTSAKPRSKGLPSPGAGWLGKLGLITAVGDNLLQTLVLNLVLLRDGTDDLWGAEKPLWESDVRSQERVQIEMPDNLSELLTLQSRRLLLQREGEKVIGFALLGGDFFEKTNAFSEQMTVWRAPRKGKDVSLGHTPRRHDVSRQLWRDFAVLIAQREGGRRPGVVNWLARLKREELLAKKHTLFEVAAVNYGDKDFFVDDVFSDSLAINSELLSGLGSNWVERIADEIEVTERLVQQVGELAQRLATASGDLNSAASRNEAKEQAYFRLDRPFRHWLEELNPSNDDIDQQCEKWWSNAQRIVRNLGRELTQKVGPQAFSGRMVKEGDSARQCTAPEAFNRFLYAINSKEALKGGSRHDRKG
;
A
#
# COMPACT_ATOMS: atom_id res chain seq x y z
N MET A 1 -6.66 12.28 -38.09
CA MET A 1 -6.13 12.37 -36.71
C MET A 1 -4.66 12.75 -36.81
N ALA A 2 -4.16 13.59 -35.90
CA ALA A 2 -2.75 13.95 -35.90
C ALA A 2 -1.87 12.71 -35.63
N GLU A 3 -0.70 12.63 -36.26
CA GLU A 3 0.24 11.51 -36.04
C GLU A 3 0.82 11.51 -34.62
N LYS A 4 1.07 12.70 -34.06
CA LYS A 4 1.46 12.90 -32.66
C LYS A 4 0.37 13.69 -31.95
N GLU A 5 -0.11 13.20 -30.80
CA GLU A 5 -1.20 13.85 -30.08
C GLU A 5 -1.11 13.61 -28.57
N PHE A 6 -1.49 14.64 -27.80
CA PHE A 6 -1.52 14.66 -26.34
C PHE A 6 -0.14 14.41 -25.68
N ASN A 7 0.72 15.44 -25.63
CA ASN A 7 2.03 15.34 -24.98
C ASN A 7 1.92 15.57 -23.46
N LEU A 8 2.25 14.54 -22.69
CA LEU A 8 2.10 14.52 -21.23
C LEU A 8 2.98 15.54 -20.48
N LEU A 9 3.99 16.12 -21.14
CA LEU A 9 4.81 17.20 -20.57
C LEU A 9 4.05 18.52 -20.50
N HIS A 10 3.11 18.75 -21.41
CA HIS A 10 2.43 20.05 -21.59
C HIS A 10 0.94 19.98 -21.32
N GLU A 11 0.28 18.89 -21.73
CA GLU A 11 -1.15 18.72 -21.54
C GLU A 11 -1.49 18.40 -20.07
N PRO A 12 -2.62 18.89 -19.55
CA PRO A 12 -3.08 18.55 -18.21
C PRO A 12 -3.61 17.11 -18.15
N TRP A 13 -3.08 16.31 -17.24
CA TRP A 13 -3.52 14.91 -17.08
C TRP A 13 -3.26 14.32 -15.69
N ILE A 14 -2.42 14.94 -14.86
CA ILE A 14 -2.17 14.52 -13.48
C ILE A 14 -3.19 15.20 -12.59
N LEU A 15 -4.02 14.43 -11.90
CA LEU A 15 -5.04 14.98 -11.01
C LEU A 15 -4.43 15.24 -9.62
N VAL A 16 -4.42 16.51 -9.21
CA VAL A 16 -3.90 16.98 -7.91
C VAL A 16 -5.00 17.62 -7.08
N MET A 17 -4.78 17.72 -5.76
CA MET A 17 -5.70 18.37 -4.83
C MET A 17 -5.06 19.59 -4.17
N LYS A 18 -5.79 20.70 -4.14
CA LYS A 18 -5.48 21.93 -3.40
C LYS A 18 -5.78 21.76 -1.91
N HIS A 19 -5.24 22.66 -1.08
CA HIS A 19 -5.49 22.65 0.36
C HIS A 19 -6.96 22.93 0.73
N ASP A 20 -7.73 23.59 -0.16
CA ASP A 20 -9.17 23.80 -0.02
C ASP A 20 -10.03 22.60 -0.45
N GLY A 21 -9.38 21.51 -0.91
CA GLY A 21 -10.04 20.27 -1.36
C GLY A 21 -10.45 20.26 -2.83
N GLN A 22 -10.30 21.36 -3.58
CA GLN A 22 -10.56 21.36 -5.01
C GLN A 22 -9.51 20.55 -5.77
N THR A 23 -9.92 19.89 -6.85
CA THR A 23 -9.02 19.14 -7.74
C THR A 23 -8.68 19.92 -9.00
N GLU A 24 -7.50 19.68 -9.57
CA GLU A 24 -7.02 20.30 -10.81
C GLU A 24 -6.25 19.25 -11.62
N GLU A 25 -6.46 19.18 -12.94
CA GLU A 25 -5.58 18.42 -13.83
C GLU A 25 -4.42 19.31 -14.26
N VAL A 26 -3.19 18.81 -14.10
CA VAL A 26 -1.96 19.53 -14.43
C VAL A 26 -1.03 18.66 -15.29
N SER A 27 -0.11 19.29 -16.02
CA SER A 27 0.88 18.59 -16.82
C SER A 27 2.04 18.04 -15.99
N LEU A 28 2.89 17.19 -16.60
CA LEU A 28 4.07 16.67 -15.91
C LEU A 28 5.08 17.77 -15.56
N LEU A 29 5.22 18.83 -16.37
CA LEU A 29 6.08 19.96 -15.99
C LEU A 29 5.46 20.79 -14.87
N ASP A 30 4.14 20.97 -14.90
CA ASP A 30 3.42 21.78 -13.93
C ASP A 30 3.34 21.15 -12.55
N VAL A 31 3.25 19.81 -12.47
CA VAL A 31 3.23 19.13 -11.18
C VAL A 31 4.53 19.37 -10.41
N PHE A 32 5.69 19.34 -11.08
CA PHE A 32 6.97 19.66 -10.44
C PHE A 32 7.10 21.14 -10.11
N ARG A 33 6.66 22.02 -11.01
CA ARG A 33 6.67 23.49 -10.81
C ARG A 33 5.90 23.93 -9.58
N ARG A 34 4.74 23.29 -9.33
CA ARG A 34 3.77 23.68 -8.30
C ARG A 34 3.62 22.64 -7.18
N ALA A 35 4.54 21.67 -7.07
CA ALA A 35 4.43 20.55 -6.13
C ALA A 35 4.20 20.98 -4.67
N HIS A 36 4.76 22.13 -4.25
CA HIS A 36 4.62 22.68 -2.91
C HIS A 36 3.24 23.32 -2.64
N LEU A 37 2.43 23.56 -3.67
CA LEU A 37 1.10 24.17 -3.59
C LEU A 37 -0.04 23.13 -3.52
N TRP A 38 0.27 21.87 -3.83
CA TRP A 38 -0.70 20.78 -3.85
C TRP A 38 -0.64 20.00 -2.55
N ARG A 39 -1.79 19.73 -1.95
CA ARG A 39 -1.89 18.83 -0.80
C ARG A 39 -1.39 17.42 -1.16
N GLY A 40 -1.70 16.94 -2.36
CA GLY A 40 -1.31 15.61 -2.83
C GLY A 40 -1.91 15.27 -4.19
N LEU A 41 -1.69 14.03 -4.62
CA LEU A 41 -2.38 13.44 -5.77
C LEU A 41 -3.83 13.12 -5.41
N ALA A 42 -4.71 13.15 -6.40
CA ALA A 42 -6.14 12.97 -6.24
C ALA A 42 -6.80 12.29 -7.44
N GLY A 43 -6.11 11.30 -8.01
CA GLY A 43 -6.63 10.40 -9.03
C GLY A 43 -7.88 9.65 -8.56
N GLU A 44 -8.49 8.92 -9.49
CA GLU A 44 -9.77 8.25 -9.25
C GLU A 44 -9.68 7.17 -8.16
N LEU A 45 -8.49 6.58 -7.97
CA LEU A 45 -8.19 5.61 -6.91
C LEU A 45 -6.84 5.90 -6.26
N ARG A 46 -6.71 5.57 -4.97
CA ARG A 46 -5.42 5.66 -4.25
C ARG A 46 -4.32 4.80 -4.84
N THR A 47 -4.66 3.64 -5.42
CA THR A 47 -3.69 2.81 -6.15
C THR A 47 -3.24 3.47 -7.46
N GLN A 48 -4.08 4.29 -8.10
CA GLN A 48 -3.67 5.11 -9.23
C GLN A 48 -2.73 6.24 -8.79
N ASP A 49 -3.03 6.91 -7.67
CA ASP A 49 -2.13 7.92 -7.07
C ASP A 49 -0.73 7.36 -6.85
N VAL A 50 -0.62 6.14 -6.30
CA VAL A 50 0.67 5.46 -6.10
C VAL A 50 1.40 5.22 -7.42
N ALA A 51 0.69 4.78 -8.47
CA ALA A 51 1.31 4.53 -9.77
C ALA A 51 1.87 5.83 -10.37
N ILE A 52 1.14 6.94 -10.24
CA ILE A 52 1.59 8.27 -10.65
C ILE A 52 2.75 8.77 -9.77
N LEU A 53 2.68 8.60 -8.45
CA LEU A 53 3.76 8.95 -7.52
C LEU A 53 5.08 8.29 -7.93
N ARG A 54 5.05 7.00 -8.29
CA ARG A 54 6.24 6.27 -8.74
C ARG A 54 6.78 6.77 -10.07
N LEU A 55 5.93 7.16 -11.02
CA LEU A 55 6.37 7.85 -12.23
C LEU A 55 7.10 9.17 -11.90
N LEU A 56 6.53 9.99 -11.02
CA LEU A 56 7.14 11.25 -10.62
C LEU A 56 8.48 11.03 -9.93
N LEU A 57 8.55 10.05 -9.03
CA LEU A 57 9.81 9.66 -8.36
C LEU A 57 10.85 9.15 -9.35
N ALA A 58 10.46 8.40 -10.39
CA ALA A 58 11.40 7.95 -11.41
C ALA A 58 12.06 9.11 -12.15
N VAL A 59 11.31 10.18 -12.46
CA VAL A 59 11.86 11.43 -13.02
C VAL A 59 12.85 12.06 -12.02
N LEU A 60 12.46 12.16 -10.74
CA LEU A 60 13.32 12.75 -9.72
C LEU A 60 14.60 11.95 -9.50
N HIS A 61 14.54 10.62 -9.51
CA HIS A 61 15.71 9.74 -9.46
C HIS A 61 16.62 10.00 -10.66
N ALA A 62 16.08 9.96 -11.87
CA ALA A 62 16.86 10.16 -13.09
C ALA A 62 17.54 11.54 -13.18
N VAL A 63 16.93 12.58 -12.60
CA VAL A 63 17.51 13.92 -12.51
C VAL A 63 18.53 14.00 -11.37
N PHE A 64 18.10 13.75 -10.12
CA PHE A 64 18.91 14.06 -8.94
C PHE A 64 19.97 13.03 -8.59
N ALA A 65 19.96 11.85 -9.22
CA ALA A 65 21.10 10.95 -9.20
C ALA A 65 22.27 11.45 -10.07
N ARG A 66 22.02 12.35 -11.04
CA ARG A 66 23.00 12.84 -12.02
C ARG A 66 23.39 14.30 -11.80
N TYR A 67 22.44 15.12 -11.38
CA TYR A 67 22.61 16.57 -11.25
C TYR A 67 22.34 17.03 -9.83
N ASP A 68 23.13 17.99 -9.36
CA ASP A 68 22.81 18.68 -8.11
C ASP A 68 21.71 19.73 -8.27
N VAL A 69 21.34 20.39 -7.16
CA VAL A 69 20.26 21.39 -7.16
C VAL A 69 20.61 22.67 -7.93
N SER A 70 21.89 22.90 -8.23
CA SER A 70 22.37 24.01 -9.07
C SER A 70 22.28 23.66 -10.56
N GLY A 71 22.12 22.37 -10.89
CA GLY A 71 22.04 21.86 -12.26
C GLY A 71 23.37 21.40 -12.83
N ASP A 72 24.42 21.32 -12.00
CA ASP A 72 25.71 20.80 -12.42
C ASP A 72 25.68 19.28 -12.48
N PHE A 73 26.31 18.70 -13.50
CA PHE A 73 26.46 17.24 -13.60
C PHE A 73 27.39 16.76 -12.49
N LYS A 74 26.78 16.27 -11.41
CA LYS A 74 27.44 15.78 -10.20
C LYS A 74 26.72 14.51 -9.73
N PRO A 75 27.02 13.35 -10.36
CA PRO A 75 26.48 12.07 -9.93
C PRO A 75 26.79 11.81 -8.46
N VAL A 76 25.88 11.13 -7.77
CA VAL A 76 26.09 10.77 -6.36
C VAL A 76 27.16 9.69 -6.28
N GLN A 77 28.30 10.01 -5.66
CA GLN A 77 29.46 9.10 -5.53
C GLN A 77 29.72 8.64 -4.09
N SER A 78 28.99 9.19 -3.12
CA SER A 78 29.09 8.76 -1.72
C SER A 78 27.77 8.90 -0.95
N PRO A 79 27.60 8.17 0.16
CA PRO A 79 26.44 8.33 1.05
C PRO A 79 26.26 9.75 1.56
N ARG A 80 27.36 10.45 1.85
CA ARG A 80 27.31 11.84 2.32
C ARG A 80 26.73 12.77 1.25
N GLU A 81 27.18 12.62 0.01
CA GLU A 81 26.62 13.41 -1.10
C GLU A 81 25.13 13.13 -1.34
N ALA A 82 24.69 11.88 -1.17
CA ALA A 82 23.28 11.52 -1.27
C ALA A 82 22.44 12.24 -0.19
N LEU A 83 22.92 12.24 1.05
CA LEU A 83 22.27 12.93 2.17
C LEU A 83 22.25 14.44 1.97
N ASP A 84 23.37 15.04 1.56
CA ASP A 84 23.47 16.49 1.27
C ASP A 84 22.56 16.88 0.09
N ARG A 85 22.46 16.04 -0.95
CA ARG A 85 21.54 16.22 -2.09
C ARG A 85 20.09 16.22 -1.63
N TRP A 86 19.71 15.24 -0.82
CA TRP A 86 18.36 15.16 -0.27
C TRP A 86 18.04 16.36 0.62
N GLN A 87 18.95 16.73 1.53
CA GLN A 87 18.78 17.86 2.43
C GLN A 87 18.63 19.17 1.65
N SER A 88 19.40 19.36 0.59
CA SER A 88 19.30 20.53 -0.28
C SER A 88 17.91 20.65 -0.92
N LEU A 89 17.34 19.53 -1.40
CA LEU A 89 15.98 19.51 -1.95
C LEU A 89 14.92 19.79 -0.87
N TRP A 90 15.08 19.19 0.31
CA TRP A 90 14.16 19.36 1.42
C TRP A 90 14.12 20.81 1.92
N HIS A 91 15.27 21.43 2.16
CA HIS A 91 15.37 22.82 2.64
C HIS A 91 14.95 23.86 1.61
N ARG A 92 15.16 23.57 0.32
CA ARG A 92 14.81 24.49 -0.76
C ARG A 92 13.29 24.75 -0.83
N GLY A 93 12.47 23.74 -0.55
CA GLY A 93 11.00 23.88 -0.51
C GLY A 93 10.30 23.96 -1.87
N ASP A 94 11.05 24.01 -2.98
CA ASP A 94 10.58 23.82 -4.35
C ASP A 94 11.57 22.95 -5.15
N PHE A 95 11.14 22.39 -6.29
CA PHE A 95 12.06 21.70 -7.20
C PHE A 95 12.74 22.72 -8.13
N PRO A 96 14.03 22.54 -8.48
CA PRO A 96 14.68 23.29 -9.57
C PRO A 96 14.04 22.94 -10.92
N VAL A 97 12.87 23.54 -11.20
CA VAL A 97 11.99 23.13 -12.30
C VAL A 97 12.65 23.25 -13.67
N GLU A 98 13.53 24.24 -13.87
CA GLU A 98 14.25 24.39 -15.14
C GLU A 98 15.24 23.23 -15.38
N LEU A 99 15.82 22.64 -14.32
CA LEU A 99 16.65 21.45 -14.45
C LEU A 99 15.80 20.23 -14.87
N VAL A 100 14.69 20.01 -14.17
CA VAL A 100 13.75 18.90 -14.49
C VAL A 100 13.19 19.06 -15.90
N ARG A 101 12.82 20.30 -16.28
CA ARG A 101 12.35 20.64 -17.63
C ARG A 101 13.39 20.36 -18.68
N LYS A 102 14.63 20.86 -18.52
CA LYS A 102 15.72 20.61 -19.48
C LYS A 102 15.95 19.12 -19.69
N TYR A 103 15.96 18.34 -18.62
CA TYR A 103 16.07 16.89 -18.70
C TYR A 103 14.92 16.25 -19.48
N LEU A 104 13.66 16.54 -19.13
CA LEU A 104 12.49 15.94 -19.79
C LEU A 104 12.37 16.35 -21.27
N MET A 105 12.79 17.57 -21.62
CA MET A 105 12.73 18.07 -23.00
C MET A 105 13.66 17.32 -23.96
N VAL A 106 14.75 16.73 -23.47
CA VAL A 106 15.58 15.81 -24.28
C VAL A 106 14.75 14.62 -24.77
N PHE A 107 13.76 14.20 -24.00
CA PHE A 107 12.89 13.06 -24.28
C PHE A 107 11.48 13.47 -24.70
N LEU A 108 11.28 14.70 -25.19
CA LEU A 108 9.95 15.23 -25.57
C LEU A 108 9.13 14.24 -26.42
N ASP A 109 9.78 13.61 -27.39
CA ASP A 109 9.14 12.68 -28.32
C ASP A 109 8.70 11.36 -27.67
N ARG A 110 9.19 11.04 -26.46
CA ARG A 110 8.83 9.85 -25.68
C ARG A 110 7.61 10.04 -24.79
N PHE A 111 7.10 11.27 -24.67
CA PHE A 111 5.97 11.63 -23.81
C PHE A 111 4.67 11.92 -24.57
N TRP A 112 4.63 11.66 -25.87
CA TRP A 112 3.37 11.66 -26.62
C TRP A 112 2.55 10.42 -26.27
N LEU A 113 1.32 10.59 -25.79
CA LEU A 113 0.41 9.47 -25.54
C LEU A 113 0.10 8.72 -26.84
N PHE A 114 -0.04 9.45 -27.95
CA PHE A 114 -0.13 8.89 -29.29
C PHE A 114 1.09 9.34 -30.11
N HIS A 115 1.90 8.38 -30.53
CA HIS A 115 3.05 8.57 -31.41
C HIS A 115 3.10 7.37 -32.38
N PRO A 116 3.48 7.56 -33.65
CA PRO A 116 3.46 6.47 -34.64
C PRO A 116 4.40 5.31 -34.29
N THR A 117 5.48 5.58 -33.55
CA THR A 117 6.55 4.58 -33.30
C THR A 117 6.96 4.42 -31.84
N GLN A 118 6.71 5.42 -30.98
CA GLN A 118 7.23 5.50 -29.61
C GLN A 118 6.19 6.09 -28.64
N PRO A 119 4.94 5.61 -28.66
CA PRO A 119 3.90 6.12 -27.77
C PRO A 119 4.30 5.87 -26.31
N PHE A 120 4.06 6.85 -25.45
CA PHE A 120 4.40 6.78 -24.03
C PHE A 120 3.78 5.52 -23.41
N TYR A 121 4.60 4.72 -22.70
CA TYR A 121 4.19 3.49 -21.99
C TYR A 121 3.51 2.43 -22.88
N GLN A 122 3.73 2.48 -24.20
CA GLN A 122 3.02 1.64 -25.16
C GLN A 122 3.98 1.05 -26.22
N VAL A 123 3.52 0.02 -26.90
CA VAL A 123 4.23 -0.63 -28.01
C VAL A 123 3.43 -0.42 -29.30
N ALA A 124 3.89 0.51 -30.15
CA ALA A 124 3.23 0.82 -31.41
C ALA A 124 3.08 -0.39 -32.35
N THR A 125 3.98 -1.36 -32.24
CA THR A 125 4.06 -2.54 -33.11
C THR A 125 3.45 -3.80 -32.47
N ILE A 126 2.62 -3.66 -31.43
CA ILE A 126 1.98 -4.80 -30.79
C ILE A 126 1.11 -5.57 -31.81
N LYS A 127 1.22 -6.91 -31.81
CA LYS A 127 0.47 -7.79 -32.72
C LYS A 127 -0.03 -9.00 -31.94
N GLU A 128 -1.19 -9.53 -32.34
CA GLU A 128 -1.79 -10.74 -31.76
C GLU A 128 -1.95 -10.64 -30.24
N ALA A 129 -2.42 -9.48 -29.76
CA ALA A 129 -2.65 -9.17 -28.37
C ALA A 129 -4.07 -9.50 -27.92
N THR A 130 -4.28 -9.56 -26.60
CA THR A 130 -5.65 -9.65 -26.06
C THR A 130 -6.29 -8.27 -26.11
N GLU A 131 -7.48 -8.19 -26.71
CA GLU A 131 -8.21 -6.94 -26.88
C GLU A 131 -9.23 -6.71 -25.75
N TYR A 132 -9.22 -5.50 -25.22
CA TYR A 132 -10.06 -5.09 -24.10
C TYR A 132 -10.75 -3.75 -24.38
N THR A 133 -11.92 -3.54 -23.76
CA THR A 133 -12.69 -2.29 -23.90
C THR A 133 -12.21 -1.23 -22.90
N GLY A 134 -12.62 0.02 -23.11
CA GLY A 134 -12.36 1.12 -22.17
C GLY A 134 -12.87 0.85 -20.75
N ALA A 135 -13.94 0.05 -20.62
CA ALA A 135 -14.47 -0.36 -19.31
C ALA A 135 -13.48 -1.23 -18.50
N LYS A 136 -12.59 -1.97 -19.18
CA LYS A 136 -11.51 -2.74 -18.54
C LYS A 136 -10.30 -1.85 -18.22
N LEU A 137 -10.02 -0.84 -19.05
CA LEU A 137 -8.94 0.12 -18.82
C LEU A 137 -9.18 0.94 -17.54
N ASN A 138 -10.42 1.38 -17.34
CA ASN A 138 -10.80 2.11 -16.13
C ASN A 138 -10.75 1.18 -14.90
N GLY A 139 -9.75 1.34 -14.03
CA GLY A 139 -9.57 0.50 -12.84
C GLY A 139 -10.66 0.65 -11.78
N GLU A 140 -11.44 1.74 -11.76
CA GLU A 140 -12.64 1.85 -10.90
C GLU A 140 -13.75 0.88 -11.31
N LEU A 141 -13.82 0.54 -12.60
CA LEU A 141 -14.76 -0.42 -13.15
C LEU A 141 -14.13 -1.81 -13.21
N SER A 142 -12.96 -1.90 -13.87
CA SER A 142 -12.23 -3.14 -14.19
C SER A 142 -13.18 -4.23 -14.69
N GLU A 143 -14.08 -3.86 -15.60
CA GLU A 143 -15.13 -4.75 -16.07
C GLU A 143 -14.60 -5.65 -17.18
N SER A 144 -14.77 -6.96 -17.00
CA SER A 144 -14.41 -7.94 -18.04
C SER A 144 -15.54 -8.14 -19.03
N SER A 145 -15.22 -8.61 -20.24
CA SER A 145 -16.21 -8.96 -21.25
C SER A 145 -17.17 -10.10 -20.83
N ASN A 146 -16.87 -10.82 -19.75
CA ASN A 146 -17.65 -11.97 -19.29
C ASN A 146 -18.57 -11.67 -18.10
N LYS A 147 -18.29 -10.63 -17.31
CA LYS A 147 -19.03 -10.32 -16.08
C LYS A 147 -19.24 -8.81 -15.95
N LEU A 148 -20.49 -8.39 -16.07
CA LEU A 148 -20.93 -7.02 -15.82
C LEU A 148 -20.73 -6.67 -14.34
N ARG A 149 -20.26 -5.45 -14.06
CA ARG A 149 -20.22 -4.89 -12.72
C ARG A 149 -21.62 -4.52 -12.28
N LEU A 150 -22.01 -5.00 -11.10
CA LEU A 150 -23.22 -4.58 -10.43
C LEU A 150 -22.97 -3.19 -9.81
N PHE A 151 -23.88 -2.24 -10.04
CA PHE A 151 -23.79 -0.85 -9.58
C PHE A 151 -22.54 -0.08 -10.06
N PRO A 152 -22.31 0.03 -11.39
CA PRO A 152 -21.14 0.75 -11.88
C PRO A 152 -21.27 2.24 -11.57
N LYS A 153 -20.17 2.87 -11.12
CA LYS A 153 -20.10 4.32 -10.90
C LYS A 153 -20.33 5.15 -12.18
N ARG A 154 -20.19 4.53 -13.35
CA ARG A 154 -20.36 5.16 -14.67
C ARG A 154 -21.32 4.34 -15.54
N THR A 155 -22.14 5.02 -16.32
CA THR A 155 -23.15 4.41 -17.20
C THR A 155 -23.09 5.01 -18.62
N GLY A 156 -23.67 4.32 -19.59
CA GLY A 156 -23.73 4.78 -20.99
C GLY A 156 -22.33 4.96 -21.62
N ALA A 157 -22.16 5.99 -22.43
CA ALA A 157 -20.89 6.25 -23.14
C ALA A 157 -19.71 6.48 -22.19
N ALA A 158 -19.93 7.06 -21.01
CA ALA A 158 -18.88 7.29 -20.00
C ALA A 158 -18.30 5.99 -19.40
N LYS A 159 -18.94 4.84 -19.66
CA LYS A 159 -18.45 3.51 -19.28
C LYS A 159 -17.46 2.95 -20.29
N SER A 160 -17.64 3.24 -21.57
CA SER A 160 -16.87 2.67 -22.68
C SER A 160 -15.80 3.62 -23.23
N GLN A 161 -15.85 4.90 -22.88
CA GLN A 161 -14.97 5.93 -23.41
C GLN A 161 -14.26 6.69 -22.30
N LEU A 162 -12.97 6.98 -22.50
CA LEU A 162 -12.15 7.78 -21.60
C LEU A 162 -11.59 8.99 -22.33
N SER A 163 -11.41 10.10 -21.61
CA SER A 163 -10.55 11.19 -22.07
C SER A 163 -9.09 10.73 -22.18
N TYR A 164 -8.26 11.45 -22.94
CA TYR A 164 -6.83 11.15 -23.03
C TYR A 164 -6.12 11.30 -21.68
N ALA A 165 -6.51 12.29 -20.87
CA ALA A 165 -6.01 12.49 -19.52
C ALA A 165 -6.27 11.26 -18.62
N GLU A 166 -7.53 10.80 -18.56
CA GLU A 166 -7.89 9.60 -17.80
C GLU A 166 -7.19 8.35 -18.35
N ALA A 167 -7.14 8.19 -19.68
CA ALA A 167 -6.51 7.04 -20.30
C ALA A 167 -5.00 6.98 -20.01
N ALA A 168 -4.30 8.12 -19.95
CA ALA A 168 -2.89 8.18 -19.55
C ALA A 168 -2.68 7.71 -18.11
N ARG A 169 -3.53 8.13 -17.16
CA ARG A 169 -3.46 7.66 -15.77
C ARG A 169 -3.74 6.16 -15.67
N TRP A 170 -4.75 5.67 -16.38
CA TRP A 170 -5.10 4.24 -16.38
C TRP A 170 -4.10 3.37 -17.13
N LEU A 171 -3.44 3.87 -18.16
CA LEU A 171 -2.35 3.18 -18.85
C LEU A 171 -1.22 2.83 -17.87
N ILE A 172 -0.79 3.80 -17.07
CA ILE A 172 0.25 3.60 -16.03
C ILE A 172 -0.26 2.61 -14.97
N TYR A 173 -1.51 2.77 -14.54
CA TYR A 173 -2.13 1.90 -13.55
C TYR A 173 -2.19 0.43 -13.99
N VAL A 174 -2.71 0.17 -15.20
CA VAL A 174 -2.82 -1.19 -15.77
C VAL A 174 -1.44 -1.81 -15.86
N ASN A 175 -0.44 -1.09 -16.37
CA ASN A 175 0.92 -1.61 -16.40
C ASN A 175 1.44 -2.00 -15.00
N ALA A 176 1.01 -1.31 -13.93
CA ALA A 176 1.47 -1.56 -12.57
C ALA A 176 0.67 -2.63 -11.79
N TYR A 177 -0.63 -2.75 -12.02
CA TYR A 177 -1.58 -3.52 -11.22
C TYR A 177 -2.42 -4.54 -12.00
N ASP A 178 -2.21 -4.71 -13.31
CA ASP A 178 -3.03 -5.64 -14.10
C ASP A 178 -3.03 -7.07 -13.54
N ASP A 179 -4.15 -7.75 -13.74
CA ASP A 179 -4.39 -9.13 -13.31
C ASP A 179 -3.69 -10.14 -14.25
N THR A 180 -3.94 -11.44 -14.06
CA THR A 180 -3.31 -12.51 -14.84
C THR A 180 -4.18 -13.02 -16.00
N SER A 181 -5.23 -12.30 -16.38
CA SER A 181 -6.19 -12.73 -17.42
C SER A 181 -5.64 -12.69 -18.85
N ALA A 182 -4.56 -11.94 -19.08
CA ALA A 182 -3.92 -11.78 -20.38
C ALA A 182 -3.45 -13.12 -20.97
N LYS A 183 -3.85 -13.43 -22.20
CA LYS A 183 -3.42 -14.65 -22.89
C LYS A 183 -2.07 -14.44 -23.56
N PRO A 184 -1.14 -15.41 -23.48
CA PRO A 184 0.12 -15.34 -24.21
C PRO A 184 -0.12 -15.52 -25.71
N ARG A 185 0.72 -14.88 -26.52
CA ARG A 185 0.71 -15.04 -27.98
C ARG A 185 1.07 -16.47 -28.41
N SER A 186 1.98 -17.13 -27.69
CA SER A 186 2.41 -18.49 -27.96
C SER A 186 2.31 -19.40 -26.74
N LYS A 187 2.14 -20.71 -26.97
CA LYS A 187 2.11 -21.70 -25.89
C LYS A 187 3.52 -21.86 -25.28
N GLY A 188 3.58 -22.12 -23.99
CA GLY A 188 4.83 -22.41 -23.27
C GLY A 188 5.55 -21.18 -22.69
N LEU A 189 5.04 -19.97 -22.89
CA LEU A 189 5.59 -18.77 -22.25
C LEU A 189 5.30 -18.76 -20.73
N PRO A 190 6.23 -18.25 -19.90
CA PRO A 190 6.03 -18.16 -18.47
C PRO A 190 4.88 -17.21 -18.09
N SER A 191 4.34 -17.38 -16.89
CA SER A 191 3.39 -16.41 -16.35
C SER A 191 4.16 -15.20 -15.77
N PRO A 192 3.87 -13.96 -16.20
CA PRO A 192 4.45 -12.76 -15.60
C PRO A 192 3.83 -12.47 -14.22
N GLY A 193 2.73 -13.14 -13.86
CA GLY A 193 1.90 -12.86 -12.70
C GLY A 193 1.21 -11.49 -12.79
N ALA A 194 0.60 -11.06 -11.68
CA ALA A 194 0.06 -9.71 -11.55
C ALA A 194 1.15 -8.66 -11.82
N GLY A 195 0.76 -7.44 -12.18
CA GLY A 195 1.67 -6.29 -12.25
C GLY A 195 2.49 -6.15 -10.95
N TRP A 196 3.70 -5.58 -11.04
CA TRP A 196 4.63 -5.58 -9.90
C TRP A 196 4.03 -4.96 -8.64
N LEU A 197 3.36 -3.80 -8.73
CA LEU A 197 2.73 -3.14 -7.58
C LEU A 197 1.60 -3.99 -6.99
N GLY A 198 0.91 -4.78 -7.82
CA GLY A 198 -0.08 -5.76 -7.38
C GLY A 198 0.48 -6.89 -6.52
N LYS A 199 1.80 -7.07 -6.46
CA LYS A 199 2.46 -8.07 -5.59
C LYS A 199 2.89 -7.49 -4.24
N LEU A 200 2.88 -6.17 -4.08
CA LEU A 200 3.51 -5.49 -2.95
C LEU A 200 2.58 -5.32 -1.75
N GLY A 201 3.17 -5.27 -0.56
CA GLY A 201 2.57 -4.61 0.60
C GLY A 201 2.95 -3.15 0.59
N LEU A 202 2.38 -2.39 -0.36
CA LEU A 202 2.91 -1.09 -0.70
C LEU A 202 2.75 -0.07 0.44
N ILE A 203 3.82 0.66 0.77
CA ILE A 203 3.84 1.71 1.78
C ILE A 203 4.59 2.93 1.26
N THR A 204 4.04 4.12 1.51
CA THR A 204 4.61 5.41 1.13
C THR A 204 4.57 6.37 2.32
N ALA A 205 5.50 7.31 2.35
CA ALA A 205 5.48 8.41 3.32
C ALA A 205 4.69 9.60 2.77
N VAL A 206 3.98 10.34 3.61
CA VAL A 206 3.18 11.49 3.20
C VAL A 206 3.62 12.72 3.97
N GLY A 207 3.86 13.81 3.22
CA GLY A 207 4.19 15.11 3.77
C GLY A 207 3.00 16.07 3.77
N ASP A 208 3.25 17.33 4.13
CA ASP A 208 2.18 18.34 4.23
C ASP A 208 1.68 18.80 2.85
N ASN A 209 2.47 18.56 1.81
CA ASN A 209 2.18 18.83 0.40
C ASN A 209 2.86 17.78 -0.50
N LEU A 210 2.55 17.81 -1.80
CA LEU A 210 3.06 16.86 -2.78
C LEU A 210 4.58 16.90 -2.92
N LEU A 211 5.21 18.08 -2.78
CA LEU A 211 6.67 18.18 -2.76
C LEU A 211 7.27 17.39 -1.60
N GLN A 212 6.77 17.60 -0.38
CA GLN A 212 7.27 16.87 0.78
C GLN A 212 7.03 15.36 0.61
N THR A 213 5.86 14.95 0.11
CA THR A 213 5.57 13.54 -0.20
C THR A 213 6.59 12.97 -1.19
N LEU A 214 6.90 13.67 -2.28
CA LEU A 214 7.91 13.22 -3.24
C LEU A 214 9.30 13.14 -2.61
N VAL A 215 9.75 14.16 -1.88
CA VAL A 215 11.10 14.18 -1.28
C VAL A 215 11.23 13.12 -0.18
N LEU A 216 10.21 12.89 0.64
CA LEU A 216 10.22 11.84 1.67
C LEU A 216 10.36 10.43 1.07
N ASN A 217 9.82 10.20 -0.13
CA ASN A 217 9.92 8.92 -0.84
C ASN A 217 11.09 8.86 -1.84
N LEU A 218 11.91 9.91 -1.96
CA LEU A 218 13.11 9.94 -2.81
C LEU A 218 14.28 9.25 -2.10
N VAL A 219 14.31 7.93 -2.15
CA VAL A 219 15.28 7.09 -1.43
C VAL A 219 16.62 7.05 -2.18
N LEU A 220 17.53 7.98 -1.88
CA LEU A 220 18.82 8.10 -2.59
C LEU A 220 19.87 7.04 -2.18
N LEU A 221 19.65 6.32 -1.09
CA LEU A 221 20.50 5.23 -0.60
C LEU A 221 19.68 3.98 -0.35
N ARG A 222 20.15 2.83 -0.83
CA ARG A 222 19.40 1.57 -0.76
C ARG A 222 19.13 1.20 0.69
N ASP A 223 17.85 1.03 1.03
CA ASP A 223 17.38 0.75 2.40
C ASP A 223 17.93 1.72 3.46
N GLY A 224 18.29 2.96 3.07
CA GLY A 224 18.93 3.93 3.96
C GLY A 224 20.29 3.50 4.51
N THR A 225 20.96 2.51 3.90
CA THR A 225 22.34 2.10 4.20
C THR A 225 23.35 3.02 3.50
N ASP A 226 24.62 2.64 3.46
CA ASP A 226 25.66 3.34 2.70
C ASP A 226 25.82 2.77 1.27
N ASP A 227 24.89 1.92 0.82
CA ASP A 227 24.89 1.34 -0.51
C ASP A 227 24.29 2.32 -1.53
N LEU A 228 25.06 2.63 -2.57
CA LEU A 228 24.63 3.45 -3.70
C LEU A 228 23.79 2.63 -4.69
N TRP A 229 22.90 3.33 -5.42
CA TRP A 229 22.16 2.75 -6.54
C TRP A 229 23.05 2.60 -7.78
N GLY A 230 22.66 1.68 -8.67
CA GLY A 230 23.18 1.64 -10.04
C GLY A 230 22.81 2.89 -10.84
N ALA A 231 23.39 3.03 -12.03
CA ALA A 231 23.09 4.15 -12.91
C ALA A 231 21.61 4.14 -13.33
N GLU A 232 20.92 5.26 -13.12
CA GLU A 232 19.50 5.43 -13.44
C GLU A 232 19.22 5.23 -14.93
N LYS A 233 18.15 4.48 -15.24
CA LYS A 233 17.69 4.13 -16.60
C LYS A 233 16.16 4.08 -16.68
N PRO A 234 15.44 5.21 -16.55
CA PRO A 234 14.00 5.19 -16.72
C PRO A 234 13.62 4.76 -18.14
N LEU A 235 12.44 4.17 -18.31
CA LEU A 235 12.05 3.53 -19.58
C LEU A 235 12.14 4.46 -20.80
N TRP A 236 11.88 5.77 -20.64
CA TRP A 236 11.86 6.72 -21.75
C TRP A 236 13.27 7.05 -22.28
N GLU A 237 14.32 6.65 -21.58
CA GLU A 237 15.70 6.77 -22.06
C GLU A 237 16.15 5.58 -22.91
N SER A 238 15.42 4.46 -22.85
CA SER A 238 15.77 3.21 -23.54
C SER A 238 14.82 2.91 -24.68
N ASP A 239 15.22 2.04 -25.61
CA ASP A 239 14.33 1.55 -26.66
C ASP A 239 13.14 0.77 -26.10
N VAL A 240 12.00 0.90 -26.76
CA VAL A 240 10.77 0.21 -26.36
C VAL A 240 10.90 -1.29 -26.63
N ARG A 241 10.87 -2.10 -25.57
CA ARG A 241 10.82 -3.56 -25.69
C ARG A 241 9.44 -4.01 -26.16
N SER A 242 9.39 -4.73 -27.28
CA SER A 242 8.14 -5.28 -27.85
C SER A 242 7.90 -6.75 -27.48
N GLN A 243 8.92 -7.47 -27.01
CA GLN A 243 8.81 -8.88 -26.63
C GLN A 243 7.86 -9.06 -25.44
N GLU A 244 7.04 -10.11 -25.50
CA GLU A 244 6.11 -10.50 -24.43
C GLU A 244 6.80 -11.40 -23.39
N ARG A 245 6.40 -11.28 -22.11
CA ARG A 245 6.76 -12.19 -21.01
C ARG A 245 8.27 -12.41 -20.91
N VAL A 246 9.01 -11.32 -20.90
CA VAL A 246 10.46 -11.35 -20.77
C VAL A 246 10.82 -11.40 -19.28
N GLN A 247 11.52 -12.46 -18.88
CA GLN A 247 12.15 -12.49 -17.56
C GLN A 247 13.42 -11.65 -17.62
N ILE A 248 13.46 -10.60 -16.79
CA ILE A 248 14.60 -9.70 -16.65
C ILE A 248 15.28 -9.92 -15.30
N GLU A 249 16.51 -9.44 -15.18
CA GLU A 249 17.11 -9.26 -13.86
C GLU A 249 16.39 -8.14 -13.11
N MET A 250 16.39 -8.20 -11.78
CA MET A 250 15.83 -7.12 -10.99
C MET A 250 16.65 -5.84 -11.24
N PRO A 251 16.01 -4.71 -11.58
CA PRO A 251 16.73 -3.45 -11.71
C PRO A 251 17.49 -3.09 -10.43
N ASP A 252 18.72 -2.62 -10.61
CA ASP A 252 19.64 -2.17 -9.56
C ASP A 252 19.57 -0.65 -9.31
N ASN A 253 18.62 0.02 -9.96
CA ASN A 253 18.35 1.46 -9.87
C ASN A 253 16.84 1.70 -9.78
N LEU A 254 16.45 2.85 -9.22
CA LEU A 254 15.04 3.09 -8.90
C LEU A 254 14.25 3.59 -10.10
N SER A 255 14.80 4.44 -10.96
CA SER A 255 14.05 4.95 -12.11
C SER A 255 13.61 3.83 -13.07
N GLU A 256 14.44 2.80 -13.29
CA GLU A 256 14.06 1.61 -14.07
C GLU A 256 12.99 0.77 -13.35
N LEU A 257 13.15 0.50 -12.05
CA LEU A 257 12.17 -0.27 -11.27
C LEU A 257 10.81 0.43 -11.16
N LEU A 258 10.81 1.73 -10.90
CA LEU A 258 9.62 2.56 -10.74
C LEU A 258 8.87 2.74 -12.07
N THR A 259 9.54 2.50 -13.21
CA THR A 259 8.97 2.57 -14.55
C THR A 259 8.85 1.20 -15.24
N LEU A 260 8.99 0.11 -14.48
CA LEU A 260 8.92 -1.26 -14.99
C LEU A 260 7.68 -1.48 -15.88
N GLN A 261 7.89 -2.02 -17.07
CA GLN A 261 6.82 -2.32 -18.02
C GLN A 261 6.31 -3.76 -17.84
N SER A 262 5.51 -4.03 -16.78
CA SER A 262 4.95 -5.37 -16.55
C SER A 262 3.94 -5.81 -17.62
N ARG A 263 3.48 -4.91 -18.48
CA ARG A 263 2.62 -5.20 -19.64
C ARG A 263 3.20 -4.55 -20.91
N ARG A 264 2.73 -5.02 -22.07
CA ARG A 264 2.82 -4.29 -23.34
C ARG A 264 1.43 -3.83 -23.70
N LEU A 265 1.25 -2.54 -23.90
CA LEU A 265 -0.06 -1.92 -24.08
C LEU A 265 -0.08 -1.12 -25.39
N LEU A 266 -1.25 -1.01 -26.00
CA LEU A 266 -1.52 -0.04 -27.07
C LEU A 266 -2.96 0.43 -26.96
N LEU A 267 -3.15 1.73 -26.77
CA LEU A 267 -4.47 2.34 -26.66
C LEU A 267 -5.16 2.39 -28.03
N GLN A 268 -6.46 2.14 -28.03
CA GLN A 268 -7.33 2.27 -29.19
C GLN A 268 -8.23 3.47 -29.01
N ARG A 269 -8.26 4.34 -30.02
CA ARG A 269 -9.01 5.59 -29.98
C ARG A 269 -9.94 5.75 -31.16
N GLU A 270 -11.06 6.41 -30.91
CA GLU A 270 -12.01 6.87 -31.91
C GLU A 270 -12.30 8.35 -31.64
N GLY A 271 -11.93 9.22 -32.59
CA GLY A 271 -11.88 10.66 -32.35
C GLY A 271 -10.99 11.02 -31.15
N GLU A 272 -11.48 11.91 -30.29
CA GLU A 272 -10.77 12.42 -29.10
C GLU A 272 -10.98 11.56 -27.85
N LYS A 273 -11.35 10.28 -28.01
CA LYS A 273 -11.64 9.35 -26.91
C LYS A 273 -10.90 8.03 -27.07
N VAL A 274 -10.48 7.46 -25.94
CA VAL A 274 -9.97 6.08 -25.87
C VAL A 274 -11.13 5.14 -25.61
N ILE A 275 -11.28 4.12 -26.44
CA ILE A 275 -12.40 3.18 -26.44
C ILE A 275 -12.00 1.75 -26.04
N GLY A 276 -10.70 1.47 -26.01
CA GLY A 276 -10.15 0.14 -25.76
C GLY A 276 -8.63 0.14 -25.75
N PHE A 277 -8.06 -1.05 -25.61
CA PHE A 277 -6.62 -1.26 -25.66
C PHE A 277 -6.27 -2.72 -25.94
N ALA A 278 -5.11 -2.92 -26.56
CA ALA A 278 -4.46 -4.20 -26.73
C ALA A 278 -3.46 -4.45 -25.59
N LEU A 279 -3.38 -5.69 -25.09
CA LEU A 279 -2.49 -6.05 -23.99
C LEU A 279 -1.79 -7.41 -24.20
N LEU A 280 -0.50 -7.44 -23.87
CA LEU A 280 0.33 -8.65 -23.69
C LEU A 280 1.09 -8.59 -22.35
N GLY A 281 1.60 -9.73 -21.90
CA GLY A 281 2.51 -9.76 -20.74
C GLY A 281 3.82 -9.01 -21.04
N GLY A 282 4.35 -8.27 -20.08
CA GLY A 282 5.59 -7.49 -20.24
C GLY A 282 6.77 -8.13 -19.52
N ASP A 283 7.60 -7.27 -18.93
CA ASP A 283 8.78 -7.66 -18.16
C ASP A 283 8.39 -8.13 -16.76
N PHE A 284 9.08 -9.16 -16.27
CA PHE A 284 8.94 -9.64 -14.89
C PHE A 284 10.29 -10.16 -14.37
N PHE A 285 10.43 -10.27 -13.06
CA PHE A 285 11.61 -10.81 -12.39
C PHE A 285 11.23 -11.65 -11.17
N GLU A 286 12.19 -12.37 -10.60
CA GLU A 286 11.99 -13.17 -9.40
C GLU A 286 11.68 -12.26 -8.20
N LYS A 287 10.52 -12.47 -7.57
CA LYS A 287 10.06 -11.62 -6.45
C LYS A 287 10.85 -11.89 -5.16
N THR A 288 11.46 -13.05 -5.06
CA THR A 288 12.24 -13.47 -3.90
C THR A 288 13.49 -12.61 -3.77
N ASN A 289 13.72 -12.04 -2.59
CA ASN A 289 14.84 -11.15 -2.28
C ASN A 289 14.95 -9.94 -3.22
N ALA A 290 13.81 -9.45 -3.73
CA ALA A 290 13.73 -8.31 -4.63
C ALA A 290 13.98 -6.96 -3.90
N PHE A 291 15.16 -6.82 -3.27
CA PHE A 291 15.44 -5.76 -2.29
C PHE A 291 15.68 -4.37 -2.89
N SER A 292 15.73 -4.21 -4.21
CA SER A 292 15.68 -2.85 -4.78
C SER A 292 14.31 -2.20 -4.57
N GLU A 293 13.25 -2.96 -4.27
CA GLU A 293 11.94 -2.41 -3.94
C GLU A 293 11.93 -1.84 -2.52
N GLN A 294 11.85 -0.51 -2.43
CA GLN A 294 11.91 0.24 -1.18
C GLN A 294 10.54 0.45 -0.53
N MET A 295 9.45 0.29 -1.28
CA MET A 295 8.10 0.66 -0.84
C MET A 295 7.24 -0.55 -0.48
N THR A 296 7.83 -1.67 -0.04
CA THR A 296 7.06 -2.87 0.33
C THR A 296 7.35 -3.38 1.73
N VAL A 297 6.31 -3.91 2.35
CA VAL A 297 6.42 -4.81 3.49
C VAL A 297 6.93 -6.18 3.03
N TRP A 298 7.83 -6.77 3.82
CA TRP A 298 8.43 -8.07 3.54
C TRP A 298 7.87 -9.17 4.44
N ARG A 299 7.64 -10.35 3.86
CA ARG A 299 7.40 -11.60 4.58
C ARG A 299 8.73 -12.33 4.73
N ALA A 300 9.15 -12.52 5.97
CA ALA A 300 10.30 -13.37 6.29
C ALA A 300 9.99 -14.86 5.99
N PRO A 301 11.01 -15.67 5.65
CA PRO A 301 10.84 -17.11 5.48
C PRO A 301 10.41 -17.75 6.81
N ARG A 302 9.57 -18.79 6.75
CA ARG A 302 9.14 -19.53 7.95
C ARG A 302 10.31 -20.38 8.47
N LYS A 303 10.50 -20.43 9.81
CA LYS A 303 11.49 -21.32 10.45
C LYS A 303 11.18 -22.79 10.07
N GLY A 304 12.17 -23.51 9.52
CA GLY A 304 12.04 -24.89 9.07
C GLY A 304 12.45 -25.11 7.60
N LYS A 305 11.67 -25.89 6.84
CA LYS A 305 11.93 -26.24 5.41
C LYS A 305 11.96 -25.04 4.45
N ASP A 306 11.48 -23.87 4.89
CA ASP A 306 11.31 -22.65 4.09
C ASP A 306 12.49 -21.65 4.17
N VAL A 307 13.52 -21.93 4.98
CA VAL A 307 14.65 -20.99 5.19
C VAL A 307 15.42 -20.71 3.88
N SER A 308 15.37 -21.63 2.91
CA SER A 308 15.96 -21.44 1.57
C SER A 308 15.14 -20.55 0.62
N LEU A 309 13.90 -20.17 0.97
CA LEU A 309 12.99 -19.44 0.07
C LEU A 309 13.09 -17.90 0.15
N GLY A 310 13.98 -17.36 0.98
CA GLY A 310 14.23 -15.90 1.05
C GLY A 310 13.01 -15.07 1.49
N HIS A 311 13.13 -13.74 1.39
CA HIS A 311 12.06 -12.79 1.69
C HIS A 311 11.20 -12.55 0.45
N THR A 312 9.88 -12.47 0.65
CA THR A 312 8.94 -12.14 -0.44
C THR A 312 8.07 -10.94 -0.06
N PRO A 313 7.55 -10.16 -1.03
CA PRO A 313 6.60 -9.09 -0.73
C PRO A 313 5.36 -9.61 0.00
N ARG A 314 4.94 -8.91 1.05
CA ARG A 314 3.74 -9.23 1.85
C ARG A 314 2.60 -8.29 1.46
N ARG A 315 1.69 -8.74 0.58
CA ARG A 315 0.44 -7.99 0.30
C ARG A 315 -0.30 -7.64 1.59
N HIS A 316 -0.94 -6.48 1.58
CA HIS A 316 -1.84 -6.03 2.66
C HIS A 316 -3.08 -6.91 2.72
N ASP A 317 -3.63 -7.07 3.93
CA ASP A 317 -4.86 -7.83 4.19
C ASP A 317 -6.02 -6.84 4.37
N VAL A 318 -7.00 -6.89 3.47
CA VAL A 318 -8.17 -5.98 3.46
C VAL A 318 -8.97 -6.04 4.76
N SER A 319 -8.92 -7.17 5.48
CA SER A 319 -9.63 -7.38 6.74
C SER A 319 -8.89 -6.82 7.97
N ARG A 320 -7.71 -6.22 7.77
CA ARG A 320 -6.84 -5.74 8.85
C ARG A 320 -6.52 -4.26 8.69
N GLN A 321 -6.78 -3.50 9.76
CA GLN A 321 -6.33 -2.12 9.91
C GLN A 321 -4.81 -2.05 10.01
N LEU A 322 -4.20 -1.05 9.40
CA LEU A 322 -2.76 -0.92 9.23
C LEU A 322 -1.98 -0.88 10.55
N TRP A 323 -2.54 -0.27 11.60
CA TRP A 323 -1.89 -0.21 12.91
C TRP A 323 -1.63 -1.61 13.51
N ARG A 324 -2.42 -2.62 13.13
CA ARG A 324 -2.21 -4.01 13.58
C ARG A 324 -0.98 -4.65 12.97
N ASP A 325 -0.46 -4.07 11.88
CA ASP A 325 0.78 -4.47 11.24
C ASP A 325 1.95 -3.52 11.58
N PHE A 326 1.79 -2.60 12.54
CA PHE A 326 2.81 -1.65 12.98
C PHE A 326 4.18 -2.30 13.20
N ALA A 327 4.24 -3.44 13.90
CA ALA A 327 5.49 -4.12 14.18
C ALA A 327 6.20 -4.59 12.89
N VAL A 328 5.46 -4.89 11.83
CA VAL A 328 6.02 -5.34 10.55
C VAL A 328 6.51 -4.14 9.74
N LEU A 329 5.87 -2.98 9.89
CA LEU A 329 6.27 -1.72 9.26
C LEU A 329 7.49 -1.10 9.93
N ILE A 330 7.54 -1.13 11.26
CA ILE A 330 8.45 -0.33 12.07
C ILE A 330 9.47 -1.17 12.83
N ALA A 331 9.21 -2.42 13.24
CA ALA A 331 10.21 -3.14 14.03
C ALA A 331 11.39 -3.66 13.19
N GLN A 332 12.59 -3.58 13.76
CA GLN A 332 13.77 -4.29 13.27
C GLN A 332 13.91 -5.59 14.07
N ARG A 333 13.13 -6.61 13.70
CA ARG A 333 13.21 -7.93 14.34
C ARG A 333 14.23 -8.82 13.64
N GLU A 334 14.86 -9.72 14.38
CA GLU A 334 15.77 -10.72 13.82
C GLU A 334 15.08 -11.55 12.71
N GLY A 335 15.68 -11.55 11.52
CA GLY A 335 15.12 -12.21 10.32
C GLY A 335 14.00 -11.45 9.59
N GLY A 336 13.50 -10.34 10.15
CA GLY A 336 12.57 -9.42 9.48
C GLY A 336 13.29 -8.40 8.58
N ARG A 337 12.58 -7.83 7.61
CA ARG A 337 13.08 -6.71 6.80
C ARG A 337 12.06 -5.56 6.82
N ARG A 338 12.48 -4.44 7.42
CA ARG A 338 11.73 -3.18 7.41
C ARG A 338 11.67 -2.64 5.96
N PRO A 339 10.55 -2.03 5.52
CA PRO A 339 10.50 -1.40 4.20
C PRO A 339 11.62 -0.36 4.02
N GLY A 340 12.23 -0.33 2.84
CA GLY A 340 13.37 0.52 2.54
C GLY A 340 13.10 2.01 2.73
N VAL A 341 11.91 2.48 2.35
CA VAL A 341 11.47 3.87 2.58
C VAL A 341 11.37 4.21 4.08
N VAL A 342 10.99 3.25 4.93
CA VAL A 342 10.96 3.47 6.39
C VAL A 342 12.38 3.50 6.96
N ASN A 343 13.28 2.65 6.45
CA ASN A 343 14.71 2.73 6.81
C ASN A 343 15.35 4.05 6.35
N TRP A 344 14.97 4.54 5.17
CA TRP A 344 15.40 5.84 4.66
C TRP A 344 14.99 6.97 5.60
N LEU A 345 13.72 7.04 6.00
CA LEU A 345 13.27 8.04 6.98
C LEU A 345 13.96 7.89 8.34
N ALA A 346 14.23 6.66 8.78
CA ALA A 346 15.00 6.40 9.99
C ALA A 346 16.45 6.89 9.89
N ARG A 347 17.11 6.72 8.72
CA ARG A 347 18.44 7.29 8.43
C ARG A 347 18.38 8.81 8.49
N LEU A 348 17.45 9.45 7.79
CA LEU A 348 17.30 10.90 7.81
C LEU A 348 17.05 11.47 9.21
N LYS A 349 16.27 10.75 10.04
CA LYS A 349 16.04 11.13 11.42
C LYS A 349 17.29 11.01 12.28
N ARG A 350 18.07 9.93 12.12
CA ARG A 350 19.33 9.70 12.82
C ARG A 350 20.40 10.74 12.47
N GLU A 351 20.44 11.17 11.21
CA GLU A 351 21.35 12.21 10.72
C GLU A 351 20.82 13.65 11.00
N GLU A 352 19.71 13.78 11.75
CA GLU A 352 19.08 15.06 12.09
C GLU A 352 18.65 15.92 10.88
N LEU A 353 18.45 15.28 9.72
CA LEU A 353 18.01 15.93 8.48
C LEU A 353 16.48 16.07 8.39
N LEU A 354 15.75 15.26 9.16
CA LEU A 354 14.28 15.27 9.21
C LEU A 354 13.78 15.72 10.58
N ALA A 355 13.43 17.00 10.69
CA ALA A 355 12.92 17.61 11.92
C ALA A 355 11.41 17.41 12.16
N LYS A 356 10.71 16.59 11.37
CA LYS A 356 9.28 16.32 11.57
C LYS A 356 9.07 15.57 12.89
N LYS A 357 8.03 15.98 13.62
CA LYS A 357 7.57 15.32 14.86
C LYS A 357 6.76 14.06 14.55
N HIS A 358 5.96 14.11 13.48
CA HIS A 358 5.11 13.02 13.06
C HIS A 358 5.40 12.62 11.62
N THR A 359 5.36 11.31 11.37
CA THR A 359 5.45 10.71 10.05
C THR A 359 4.12 10.05 9.75
N LEU A 360 3.50 10.44 8.64
CA LEU A 360 2.31 9.78 8.10
C LEU A 360 2.75 8.77 7.05
N PHE A 361 2.31 7.52 7.21
CA PHE A 361 2.43 6.49 6.18
C PHE A 361 1.06 6.25 5.54
N GLU A 362 1.04 6.04 4.22
CA GLU A 362 -0.14 5.61 3.49
C GLU A 362 0.12 4.31 2.73
N VAL A 363 -0.91 3.48 2.67
CA VAL A 363 -0.93 2.24 1.90
C VAL A 363 -2.10 2.25 0.93
N ALA A 364 -1.89 1.67 -0.24
CA ALA A 364 -2.93 1.39 -1.21
C ALA A 364 -2.66 0.03 -1.84
N ALA A 365 -3.68 -0.81 -1.92
CA ALA A 365 -3.55 -2.17 -2.41
C ALA A 365 -4.76 -2.62 -3.23
N VAL A 366 -4.48 -3.56 -4.12
CA VAL A 366 -5.48 -4.28 -4.91
C VAL A 366 -5.63 -5.67 -4.30
N ASN A 367 -6.86 -6.04 -3.97
CA ASN A 367 -7.21 -7.40 -3.63
C ASN A 367 -7.65 -8.14 -4.89
N TYR A 368 -6.97 -9.23 -5.21
CA TYR A 368 -7.32 -10.05 -6.34
C TYR A 368 -8.09 -11.29 -5.90
N GLY A 369 -9.01 -11.73 -6.76
CA GLY A 369 -9.75 -12.97 -6.59
C GLY A 369 -8.93 -14.20 -7.00
N ASP A 370 -9.62 -15.30 -7.32
CA ASP A 370 -8.99 -16.59 -7.58
C ASP A 370 -7.81 -16.49 -8.57
N LYS A 371 -6.66 -17.03 -8.15
CA LYS A 371 -5.38 -17.06 -8.89
C LYS A 371 -4.91 -15.70 -9.44
N ASP A 372 -5.35 -14.60 -8.84
CA ASP A 372 -5.14 -13.25 -9.35
C ASP A 372 -5.71 -13.04 -10.77
N PHE A 373 -6.82 -13.68 -11.13
CA PHE A 373 -7.43 -13.54 -12.47
C PHE A 373 -8.31 -12.29 -12.64
N PHE A 374 -8.71 -11.67 -11.54
CA PHE A 374 -9.52 -10.45 -11.55
C PHE A 374 -9.36 -9.68 -10.24
N VAL A 375 -9.73 -8.41 -10.26
CA VAL A 375 -9.73 -7.54 -9.07
C VAL A 375 -11.06 -7.70 -8.32
N ASP A 376 -10.98 -8.13 -7.07
CA ASP A 376 -12.12 -8.19 -6.15
C ASP A 376 -12.41 -6.82 -5.55
N ASP A 377 -11.36 -6.15 -5.03
CA ASP A 377 -11.51 -4.90 -4.29
C ASP A 377 -10.22 -4.05 -4.35
N VAL A 378 -10.34 -2.77 -4.02
CA VAL A 378 -9.22 -1.82 -3.86
C VAL A 378 -9.41 -1.08 -2.55
N PHE A 379 -8.35 -1.00 -1.75
CA PHE A 379 -8.42 -0.35 -0.44
C PHE A 379 -7.18 0.48 -0.14
N SER A 380 -7.33 1.38 0.82
CA SER A 380 -6.26 2.22 1.34
C SER A 380 -6.43 2.43 2.83
N ASP A 381 -5.32 2.62 3.52
CA ASP A 381 -5.27 2.97 4.95
C ASP A 381 -4.06 3.90 5.17
N SER A 382 -4.01 4.55 6.33
CA SER A 382 -2.91 5.45 6.71
C SER A 382 -2.52 5.21 8.17
N LEU A 383 -1.31 5.57 8.58
CA LEU A 383 -0.88 5.48 9.96
C LEU A 383 0.06 6.63 10.28
N ALA A 384 -0.37 7.51 11.18
CA ALA A 384 0.48 8.55 11.76
C ALA A 384 1.22 7.98 12.97
N ILE A 385 2.52 8.22 13.03
CA ILE A 385 3.35 7.84 14.18
C ILE A 385 4.26 9.01 14.54
N ASN A 386 4.67 9.08 15.81
CA ASN A 386 5.76 9.96 16.19
C ASN A 386 7.06 9.51 15.52
N SER A 387 7.76 10.44 14.86
CA SER A 387 8.98 10.16 14.09
C SER A 387 10.13 9.67 14.98
N GLU A 388 10.13 9.96 16.28
CA GLU A 388 11.12 9.41 17.23
C GLU A 388 11.04 7.89 17.37
N LEU A 389 9.90 7.25 17.02
CA LEU A 389 9.78 5.79 16.95
C LEU A 389 10.68 5.16 15.88
N LEU A 390 11.15 5.95 14.91
CA LEU A 390 12.10 5.51 13.89
C LEU A 390 13.56 5.63 14.35
N SER A 391 13.82 6.36 15.43
CA SER A 391 15.15 6.60 16.00
C SER A 391 15.57 5.49 16.97
N GLY A 392 16.80 5.57 17.51
CA GLY A 392 17.25 4.67 18.56
C GLY A 392 16.43 4.75 19.85
N LEU A 393 15.80 5.90 20.15
CA LEU A 393 14.89 6.07 21.30
C LEU A 393 13.63 5.23 21.16
N GLY A 394 13.24 4.90 19.93
CA GLY A 394 12.05 4.14 19.61
C GLY A 394 12.14 2.64 19.88
N SER A 395 13.33 2.05 20.05
CA SER A 395 13.49 0.59 20.07
C SER A 395 12.63 -0.10 21.14
N ASN A 396 12.71 0.37 22.39
CA ASN A 396 11.90 -0.18 23.49
C ASN A 396 10.41 0.08 23.30
N TRP A 397 10.05 1.26 22.76
CA TRP A 397 8.68 1.61 22.44
C TRP A 397 8.09 0.69 21.38
N VAL A 398 8.84 0.37 20.33
CA VAL A 398 8.36 -0.46 19.23
C VAL A 398 8.05 -1.88 19.68
N GLU A 399 8.89 -2.46 20.56
CA GLU A 399 8.61 -3.75 21.19
C GLU A 399 7.35 -3.68 22.04
N ARG A 400 7.23 -2.65 22.89
CA ARG A 400 6.09 -2.48 23.77
C ARG A 400 4.77 -2.24 23.03
N ILE A 401 4.78 -1.44 21.96
CA ILE A 401 3.61 -1.23 21.10
C ILE A 401 3.19 -2.54 20.46
N ALA A 402 4.14 -3.37 20.04
CA ALA A 402 3.82 -4.69 19.50
C ALA A 402 3.15 -5.61 20.53
N ASP A 403 3.61 -5.59 21.79
CA ASP A 403 2.96 -6.31 22.89
C ASP A 403 1.53 -5.80 23.13
N GLU A 404 1.31 -4.48 23.13
CA GLU A 404 -0.02 -3.90 23.33
C GLU A 404 -0.97 -4.20 22.15
N ILE A 405 -0.46 -4.33 20.92
CA ILE A 405 -1.23 -4.84 19.78
C ILE A 405 -1.65 -6.29 20.06
N GLU A 406 -0.73 -7.16 20.52
CA GLU A 406 -1.06 -8.54 20.84
C GLU A 406 -2.11 -8.63 21.96
N VAL A 407 -1.99 -7.83 23.02
CA VAL A 407 -2.98 -7.74 24.10
C VAL A 407 -4.34 -7.31 23.54
N THR A 408 -4.36 -6.33 22.64
CA THR A 408 -5.57 -5.83 21.98
C THR A 408 -6.21 -6.93 21.13
N GLU A 409 -5.45 -7.68 20.35
CA GLU A 409 -5.96 -8.81 19.58
C GLU A 409 -6.57 -9.90 20.48
N ARG A 410 -5.97 -10.16 21.65
CA ARG A 410 -6.52 -11.11 22.64
C ARG A 410 -7.82 -10.60 23.27
N LEU A 411 -7.94 -9.30 23.57
CA LEU A 411 -9.21 -8.71 24.02
C LEU A 411 -10.32 -8.91 22.98
N VAL A 412 -9.99 -8.69 21.70
CA VAL A 412 -10.93 -8.92 20.60
C VAL A 412 -11.30 -10.41 20.47
N GLN A 413 -10.36 -11.33 20.70
CA GLN A 413 -10.67 -12.76 20.76
C GLN A 413 -11.67 -13.09 21.86
N GLN A 414 -11.54 -12.49 23.06
CA GLN A 414 -12.49 -12.68 24.16
C GLN A 414 -13.89 -12.15 23.83
N VAL A 415 -14.00 -11.04 23.11
CA VAL A 415 -15.30 -10.55 22.60
C VAL A 415 -15.93 -11.55 21.63
N GLY A 416 -15.12 -12.09 20.70
CA GLY A 416 -15.59 -13.12 19.78
C GLY A 416 -16.04 -14.40 20.47
N GLU A 417 -15.31 -14.84 21.49
CA GLU A 417 -15.67 -16.02 22.30
C GLU A 417 -16.96 -15.79 23.11
N LEU A 418 -17.16 -14.59 23.65
CA LEU A 418 -18.42 -14.20 24.28
C LEU A 418 -19.58 -14.31 23.28
N ALA A 419 -19.44 -13.70 22.10
CA ALA A 419 -20.49 -13.73 21.08
C ALA A 419 -20.81 -15.16 20.64
N GLN A 420 -19.78 -16.01 20.46
CA GLN A 420 -19.97 -17.42 20.14
C GLN A 420 -20.80 -18.15 21.21
N ARG A 421 -20.45 -17.98 22.50
CA ARG A 421 -21.16 -18.60 23.62
C ARG A 421 -22.59 -18.10 23.75
N LEU A 422 -22.82 -16.80 23.55
CA LEU A 422 -24.16 -16.19 23.56
C LEU A 422 -25.04 -16.75 22.45
N ALA A 423 -24.49 -16.92 21.23
CA ALA A 423 -25.18 -17.55 20.12
C ALA A 423 -25.55 -19.01 20.44
N THR A 424 -24.60 -19.78 20.98
CA THR A 424 -24.84 -21.17 21.42
C THR A 424 -25.92 -21.26 22.50
N ALA A 425 -25.88 -20.38 23.51
CA ALA A 425 -26.91 -20.33 24.57
C ALA A 425 -28.30 -19.98 24.00
N SER A 426 -28.35 -19.14 22.97
CA SER A 426 -29.58 -18.78 22.25
C SER A 426 -30.08 -19.87 21.31
N GLY A 427 -29.24 -20.87 21.03
CA GLY A 427 -29.57 -21.96 20.13
C GLY A 427 -29.27 -21.74 18.65
N ASP A 428 -28.47 -20.73 18.35
CA ASP A 428 -28.02 -20.44 16.99
C ASP A 428 -26.93 -21.44 16.56
N LEU A 429 -27.16 -22.08 15.40
CA LEU A 429 -26.25 -23.05 14.80
C LEU A 429 -25.05 -22.36 14.11
N ASN A 430 -25.13 -21.05 13.84
CA ASN A 430 -24.10 -20.26 13.16
C ASN A 430 -23.19 -19.46 14.12
N SER A 431 -22.80 -20.07 15.24
CA SER A 431 -21.98 -19.44 16.28
C SER A 431 -20.65 -18.84 15.76
N ALA A 432 -20.10 -19.35 14.65
CA ALA A 432 -18.89 -18.82 14.02
C ALA A 432 -19.09 -17.46 13.31
N ALA A 433 -20.26 -17.22 12.71
CA ALA A 433 -20.58 -15.95 12.07
C ALA A 433 -20.70 -14.84 13.13
N SER A 434 -21.49 -15.10 14.19
CA SER A 434 -21.61 -14.19 15.35
C SER A 434 -20.26 -13.84 15.98
N ARG A 435 -19.34 -14.82 16.07
CA ARG A 435 -17.97 -14.60 16.55
C ARG A 435 -17.20 -13.61 15.68
N ASN A 436 -17.27 -13.75 14.36
CA ASN A 436 -16.52 -12.90 13.44
C ASN A 436 -17.10 -11.49 13.38
N GLU A 437 -18.43 -11.34 13.32
CA GLU A 437 -19.12 -10.05 13.39
C GLU A 437 -18.76 -9.27 14.66
N ALA A 438 -18.75 -9.94 15.81
CA ALA A 438 -18.37 -9.32 17.08
C ALA A 438 -16.89 -8.88 17.11
N LYS A 439 -16.00 -9.65 16.48
CA LYS A 439 -14.58 -9.27 16.34
C LYS A 439 -14.41 -8.05 15.43
N GLU A 440 -15.11 -8.01 14.31
CA GLU A 440 -15.11 -6.86 13.39
C GLU A 440 -15.63 -5.61 14.10
N GLN A 441 -16.72 -5.73 14.85
CA GLN A 441 -17.25 -4.63 15.66
C GLN A 441 -16.27 -4.16 16.75
N ALA A 442 -15.55 -5.10 17.38
CA ALA A 442 -14.53 -4.75 18.36
C ALA A 442 -13.37 -3.98 17.72
N TYR A 443 -12.82 -4.46 16.60
CA TYR A 443 -11.78 -3.75 15.86
C TYR A 443 -12.24 -2.37 15.39
N PHE A 444 -13.46 -2.25 14.87
CA PHE A 444 -14.03 -0.96 14.48
C PHE A 444 -14.07 0.04 15.64
N ARG A 445 -14.46 -0.39 16.84
CA ARG A 445 -14.51 0.48 18.03
C ARG A 445 -13.13 0.82 18.59
N LEU A 446 -12.14 -0.07 18.43
CA LEU A 446 -10.77 0.11 18.91
C LEU A 446 -9.89 0.90 17.95
N ASP A 447 -10.23 0.93 16.66
CA ASP A 447 -9.39 1.49 15.59
C ASP A 447 -9.00 2.95 15.82
N ARG A 448 -9.98 3.85 15.89
CA ARG A 448 -9.70 5.28 16.11
C ARG A 448 -9.01 5.56 17.46
N PRO A 449 -9.44 4.97 18.59
CA PRO A 449 -8.72 5.11 19.86
C PRO A 449 -7.27 4.63 19.82
N PHE A 450 -6.98 3.50 19.16
CA PHE A 450 -5.61 2.98 19.06
C PHE A 450 -4.73 3.93 18.24
N ARG A 451 -5.23 4.40 17.09
CA ARG A 451 -4.49 5.35 16.23
C ARG A 451 -4.14 6.63 16.97
N HIS A 452 -5.11 7.17 17.70
CA HIS A 452 -4.90 8.37 18.52
C HIS A 452 -3.85 8.14 19.60
N TRP A 453 -3.94 7.02 20.35
CA TRP A 453 -2.93 6.65 21.33
C TRP A 453 -1.54 6.55 20.71
N LEU A 454 -1.40 5.88 19.56
CA LEU A 454 -0.13 5.72 18.86
C LEU A 454 0.48 7.04 18.38
N GLU A 455 -0.35 7.96 17.88
CA GLU A 455 0.07 9.27 17.41
C GLU A 455 0.51 10.20 18.55
N GLU A 456 -0.10 10.07 19.73
CA GLU A 456 0.21 10.88 20.91
C GLU A 456 1.50 10.47 21.61
N LEU A 457 1.98 9.24 21.41
CA LEU A 457 3.22 8.76 22.03
C LEU A 457 4.38 9.69 21.73
N ASN A 458 5.13 10.05 22.76
CA ASN A 458 6.33 10.84 22.68
C ASN A 458 7.51 10.10 23.33
N PRO A 459 8.28 9.33 22.54
CA PRO A 459 9.39 8.53 23.06
C PRO A 459 10.43 9.28 23.89
N SER A 460 10.56 10.60 23.70
CA SER A 460 11.53 11.42 24.42
C SER A 460 11.07 11.81 25.84
N ASN A 461 9.76 11.87 26.08
CA ASN A 461 9.21 12.48 27.31
C ASN A 461 8.22 11.58 28.07
N ASP A 462 7.63 10.59 27.40
CA ASP A 462 6.64 9.72 28.01
C ASP A 462 7.25 8.56 28.80
N ASP A 463 6.58 8.19 29.89
CA ASP A 463 6.79 6.92 30.56
C ASP A 463 6.04 5.79 29.82
N ILE A 464 6.79 4.77 29.42
CA ILE A 464 6.27 3.64 28.62
C ILE A 464 5.12 2.94 29.34
N ASP A 465 5.30 2.61 30.62
CA ASP A 465 4.31 1.83 31.37
C ASP A 465 3.04 2.64 31.62
N GLN A 466 3.18 3.93 31.93
CA GLN A 466 2.03 4.83 32.08
C GLN A 466 1.21 4.90 30.78
N GLN A 467 1.84 5.05 29.62
CA GLN A 467 1.12 5.13 28.34
C GLN A 467 0.48 3.78 27.97
N CYS A 468 1.12 2.65 28.29
CA CYS A 468 0.54 1.32 28.09
C CYS A 468 -0.65 1.04 29.02
N GLU A 469 -0.62 1.52 30.27
CA GLU A 469 -1.75 1.39 31.19
C GLU A 469 -2.94 2.28 30.80
N LYS A 470 -2.68 3.48 30.26
CA LYS A 470 -3.71 4.32 29.65
C LYS A 470 -4.40 3.60 28.49
N TRP A 471 -3.63 2.98 27.58
CA TRP A 471 -4.20 2.19 26.48
C TRP A 471 -5.01 1.01 27.00
N TRP A 472 -4.44 0.22 27.89
CA TRP A 472 -5.11 -0.95 28.51
C TRP A 472 -6.46 -0.57 29.10
N SER A 473 -6.50 0.47 29.93
CA SER A 473 -7.73 0.96 30.57
C SER A 473 -8.79 1.36 29.55
N ASN A 474 -8.38 2.03 28.46
CA ASN A 474 -9.28 2.45 27.40
C ASN A 474 -9.81 1.25 26.59
N ALA A 475 -8.92 0.35 26.16
CA ALA A 475 -9.27 -0.85 25.41
C ALA A 475 -10.21 -1.76 26.21
N GLN A 476 -9.88 -2.02 27.48
CA GLN A 476 -10.70 -2.81 28.40
C GLN A 476 -12.11 -2.22 28.55
N ARG A 477 -12.22 -0.90 28.72
CA ARG A 477 -13.51 -0.21 28.81
C ARG A 477 -14.33 -0.39 27.53
N ILE A 478 -13.71 -0.23 26.36
CA ILE A 478 -14.37 -0.38 25.05
C ILE A 478 -14.93 -1.80 24.90
N VAL A 479 -14.10 -2.82 25.13
CA VAL A 479 -14.54 -4.22 24.95
C VAL A 479 -15.55 -4.64 26.01
N ARG A 480 -15.43 -4.14 27.25
CA ARG A 480 -16.41 -4.41 28.32
C ARG A 480 -17.78 -3.85 27.99
N ASN A 481 -17.84 -2.64 27.43
CA ASN A 481 -19.09 -2.04 26.98
C ASN A 481 -19.71 -2.82 25.81
N LEU A 482 -18.90 -3.19 24.81
CA LEU A 482 -19.37 -4.04 23.71
C LEU A 482 -19.89 -5.39 24.23
N GLY A 483 -19.19 -6.04 25.16
CA GLY A 483 -19.64 -7.29 25.77
C GLY A 483 -21.00 -7.14 26.46
N ARG A 484 -21.24 -6.04 27.20
CA ARG A 484 -22.56 -5.75 27.81
C ARG A 484 -23.65 -5.64 26.75
N GLU A 485 -23.39 -4.90 25.67
CA GLU A 485 -24.35 -4.72 24.59
C GLU A 485 -24.70 -6.05 23.90
N LEU A 486 -23.70 -6.90 23.64
CA LEU A 486 -23.91 -8.23 23.06
C LEU A 486 -24.80 -9.09 23.98
N THR A 487 -24.53 -9.08 25.30
CA THR A 487 -25.34 -9.82 26.28
C THR A 487 -26.75 -9.23 26.44
N GLN A 488 -26.96 -7.92 26.26
CA GLN A 488 -28.29 -7.33 26.33
C GLN A 488 -29.17 -7.65 25.11
N LYS A 489 -28.56 -7.99 23.96
CA LYS A 489 -29.27 -8.33 22.74
C LYS A 489 -29.81 -9.76 22.70
N VAL A 490 -29.34 -10.65 23.57
CA VAL A 490 -29.82 -12.05 23.56
C VAL A 490 -31.21 -12.18 24.17
N GLY A 491 -32.03 -13.07 23.61
CA GLY A 491 -33.38 -13.33 24.10
C GLY A 491 -33.40 -14.14 25.41
N PRO A 492 -34.57 -14.25 26.07
CA PRO A 492 -34.73 -14.98 27.34
C PRO A 492 -34.21 -16.43 27.32
N GLN A 493 -34.25 -17.09 26.17
CA GLN A 493 -33.73 -18.46 25.98
C GLN A 493 -32.25 -18.60 26.33
N ALA A 494 -31.45 -17.56 26.07
CA ALA A 494 -30.02 -17.57 26.41
C ALA A 494 -29.76 -17.52 27.92
N PHE A 495 -30.71 -17.01 28.71
CA PHE A 495 -30.62 -16.99 30.18
C PHE A 495 -30.91 -18.36 30.79
N SER A 496 -31.91 -19.07 30.27
CA SER A 496 -32.14 -20.48 30.61
C SER A 496 -31.02 -21.39 30.11
N GLY A 497 -30.41 -21.02 28.98
CA GLY A 497 -29.26 -21.68 28.38
C GLY A 497 -29.58 -23.02 27.73
N ARG A 498 -28.55 -23.67 27.21
CA ARG A 498 -28.65 -24.99 26.55
C ARG A 498 -27.56 -25.93 27.02
N MET A 499 -27.86 -27.22 27.03
CA MET A 499 -26.85 -28.26 27.25
C MET A 499 -26.00 -28.41 25.98
N VAL A 500 -24.70 -28.20 26.11
CA VAL A 500 -23.72 -28.38 25.05
C VAL A 500 -22.84 -29.56 25.43
N LYS A 501 -22.60 -30.48 24.49
CA LYS A 501 -21.66 -31.58 24.69
C LYS A 501 -20.23 -31.06 24.52
N GLU A 502 -19.41 -31.29 25.53
CA GLU A 502 -17.98 -30.95 25.57
C GLU A 502 -17.24 -32.25 25.95
N GLY A 503 -16.82 -33.01 24.93
CA GLY A 503 -16.30 -34.37 25.11
C GLY A 503 -17.35 -35.34 25.65
N ASP A 504 -17.00 -36.09 26.70
CA ASP A 504 -17.89 -37.03 27.40
C ASP A 504 -18.82 -36.33 28.42
N SER A 505 -18.69 -35.02 28.61
CA SER A 505 -19.47 -34.23 29.56
C SER A 505 -20.48 -33.32 28.85
N ALA A 506 -21.61 -33.03 29.52
CA ALA A 506 -22.59 -32.07 29.03
C ALA A 506 -22.61 -30.87 29.99
N ARG A 507 -22.27 -29.68 29.48
CA ARG A 507 -22.24 -28.44 30.25
C ARG A 507 -23.40 -27.54 29.83
N GLN A 508 -24.08 -26.95 30.79
CA GLN A 508 -25.09 -25.93 30.52
C GLN A 508 -24.37 -24.64 30.13
N CYS A 509 -24.63 -24.12 28.92
CA CYS A 509 -24.11 -22.84 28.44
C CYS A 509 -25.20 -21.78 28.61
N THR A 510 -24.95 -20.80 29.48
CA THR A 510 -25.88 -19.70 29.78
C THR A 510 -25.24 -18.33 29.50
N ALA A 511 -26.07 -17.33 29.18
CA ALA A 511 -25.59 -15.96 28.96
C ALA A 511 -24.91 -15.34 30.20
N PRO A 512 -25.42 -15.49 31.44
CA PRO A 512 -24.73 -14.98 32.63
C PRO A 512 -23.35 -15.62 32.86
N GLU A 513 -23.22 -16.93 32.67
CA GLU A 513 -21.93 -17.63 32.80
C GLU A 513 -20.93 -17.15 31.74
N ALA A 514 -21.37 -17.07 30.47
CA ALA A 514 -20.54 -16.59 29.37
C ALA A 514 -20.03 -15.16 29.64
N PHE A 515 -20.91 -14.27 30.11
CA PHE A 515 -20.55 -12.90 30.43
C PHE A 515 -19.61 -12.79 31.64
N ASN A 516 -19.82 -13.58 32.69
CA ASN A 516 -18.92 -13.62 33.86
C ASN A 516 -17.52 -14.13 33.49
N ARG A 517 -17.43 -15.18 32.65
CA ARG A 517 -16.14 -15.68 32.15
C ARG A 517 -15.43 -14.61 31.30
N PHE A 518 -16.17 -13.92 30.44
CA PHE A 518 -15.64 -12.79 29.68
C PHE A 518 -15.09 -11.69 30.60
N LEU A 519 -15.86 -11.25 31.60
CA LEU A 519 -15.42 -10.23 32.56
C LEU A 519 -14.16 -10.64 33.31
N TYR A 520 -14.06 -11.91 33.74
CA TYR A 520 -12.87 -12.44 34.39
C TYR A 520 -11.66 -12.40 33.45
N ALA A 521 -11.82 -12.88 32.21
CA ALA A 521 -10.74 -12.97 31.24
C ALA A 521 -10.17 -11.59 30.88
N ILE A 522 -11.02 -10.56 30.78
CA ILE A 522 -10.58 -9.20 30.45
C ILE A 522 -10.12 -8.39 31.67
N ASN A 523 -10.16 -8.93 32.89
CA ASN A 523 -9.95 -8.14 34.11
C ASN A 523 -8.50 -7.62 34.26
N SER A 524 -7.51 -8.41 33.83
CA SER A 524 -6.09 -8.02 33.85
C SER A 524 -5.32 -8.64 32.67
N LYS A 525 -4.17 -8.07 32.34
CA LYS A 525 -3.28 -8.60 31.27
C LYS A 525 -2.83 -10.04 31.57
N GLU A 526 -2.67 -10.39 32.85
CA GLU A 526 -2.34 -11.76 33.32
C GLU A 526 -3.50 -12.73 33.09
N ALA A 527 -4.73 -12.32 33.40
CA ALA A 527 -5.92 -13.14 33.17
C ALA A 527 -6.10 -13.47 31.67
N LEU A 528 -5.85 -12.51 30.78
CA LEU A 528 -5.83 -12.72 29.33
C LEU A 528 -4.73 -13.71 28.88
N LYS A 529 -3.58 -13.73 29.56
CA LYS A 529 -2.48 -14.67 29.28
C LYS A 529 -2.79 -16.08 29.81
N GLY A 530 -3.41 -16.19 30.98
CA GLY A 530 -3.75 -17.45 31.65
C GLY A 530 -4.89 -18.24 31.02
N GLY A 531 -5.84 -17.56 30.34
CA GLY A 531 -6.98 -18.20 29.69
C GLY A 531 -6.62 -19.26 28.62
N SER A 532 -5.43 -19.16 28.02
CA SER A 532 -4.91 -20.13 27.03
C SER A 532 -4.52 -21.49 27.62
N ARG A 533 -4.25 -21.59 28.94
CA ARG A 533 -3.80 -22.85 29.57
C ARG A 533 -4.93 -23.67 30.18
N HIS A 534 -6.08 -23.07 30.49
CA HIS A 534 -7.16 -23.78 31.18
C HIS A 534 -8.11 -24.57 30.28
N ASP A 535 -8.10 -24.37 28.96
CA ASP A 535 -8.91 -25.17 28.02
C ASP A 535 -8.17 -26.43 27.48
N ARG A 536 -7.07 -26.88 28.13
CA ARG A 536 -6.36 -28.13 27.78
C ARG A 536 -6.25 -29.16 28.90
N LYS A 537 -6.84 -28.92 30.07
CA LYS A 537 -6.99 -29.93 31.13
C LYS A 537 -8.31 -29.69 31.84
N GLY A 538 -9.27 -30.57 31.56
CA GLY A 538 -10.61 -30.62 32.13
C GLY A 538 -11.39 -31.65 31.33
#